data_AF-A0A4S2U1E9-F1
#
_entry.id   AF-A0A4S2U1E9-F1
#
_cell.length_a   1.000
_cell.length_b   1.000
_cell.length_c   1.000
_cell.angle_alpha   90.00
_cell.angle_beta   90.00
_cell.angle_gamma   90.00
#
_symmetry.space_group_name_H-M   'P 1'
#
loop_
_entity.id
_entity.type
_entity.pdbx_description
1 polymer ?
#
loop_
_entity_poly.entity_id
_entity_poly.type
_entity_poly.pdbx_seq_one_letter_code
_entity_poly.pdbx_strand_id
1 'polypeptide(L)'
;MVDTVGQLRTLLAQLPDEMPLSLDDHHRALPGEEDQVHTIHPRLVGTVSGLGTPAESKQPGLMLTQVYVPFPAEEEEQAAVATRDDLPAYDEFARAAHYLERGELSPGLKDAAGVLDEVARLVGEVAADCTEHDEDGSTLRVEAKRITHAAERVRKLSGEVEAAE
;
A
#
# COMPACT_ATOMS: atom_id res chain seq x y z
N MET A 1 13.44 18.73 3.57
CA MET A 1 14.03 17.38 3.51
C MET A 1 14.99 17.23 4.68
N VAL A 2 15.07 16.05 5.28
CA VAL A 2 15.95 15.79 6.43
C VAL A 2 17.07 14.91 5.90
N ASP A 3 18.18 15.52 5.54
CA ASP A 3 19.22 14.88 4.70
C ASP A 3 20.33 14.28 5.56
N THR A 4 20.30 14.53 6.87
CA THR A 4 21.28 14.03 7.82
C THR A 4 20.63 13.60 9.14
N VAL A 5 21.27 12.64 9.81
CA VAL A 5 20.89 12.22 11.18
C VAL A 5 20.91 13.40 12.16
N GLY A 6 21.81 14.37 11.97
CA GLY A 6 21.88 15.57 12.79
C GLY A 6 20.66 16.50 12.64
N GLN A 7 20.18 16.69 11.40
CA GLN A 7 18.94 17.44 11.13
C GLN A 7 17.72 16.70 11.68
N LEU A 8 17.66 15.37 11.53
CA LEU A 8 16.57 14.56 12.08
C LEU A 8 16.50 14.70 13.60
N ARG A 9 17.64 14.53 14.28
CA ARG A 9 17.74 14.71 15.72
C ARG A 9 17.29 16.09 16.18
N THR A 10 17.66 17.14 15.44
CA THR A 10 17.27 18.52 15.77
C THR A 10 15.76 18.73 15.65
N LEU A 11 15.15 18.16 14.61
CA LEU A 11 13.71 18.23 14.40
C LEU A 11 12.95 17.43 15.46
N LEU A 12 13.41 16.22 15.78
CA LEU A 12 12.83 15.38 16.83
C LEU A 12 12.95 16.03 18.22
N ALA A 13 14.05 16.74 18.52
CA ALA A 13 14.23 17.45 19.78
C ALA A 13 13.28 18.64 19.99
N GLN A 14 12.56 19.08 18.95
CA GLN A 14 11.53 20.13 19.05
C GLN A 14 10.14 19.57 19.38
N LEU A 15 9.97 18.24 19.33
CA LEU A 15 8.69 17.59 19.61
C LEU A 15 8.53 17.31 21.11
N PRO A 16 7.30 17.28 21.64
CA PRO A 16 7.04 16.88 23.02
C PRO A 16 7.56 15.47 23.31
N ASP A 17 8.23 15.28 24.46
CA ASP A 17 8.81 13.99 24.87
C ASP A 17 7.79 12.84 24.95
N GLU A 18 6.52 13.15 25.25
CA GLU A 18 5.43 12.18 25.37
C GLU A 18 4.58 12.05 24.08
N MET A 19 5.01 12.66 22.96
CA MET A 19 4.29 12.55 21.69
C MET A 19 4.27 11.09 21.20
N PRO A 20 3.11 10.53 20.82
CA PRO A 20 3.04 9.19 20.25
C PRO A 20 3.86 9.09 18.97
N LEU A 21 4.71 8.07 18.89
CA LEU A 21 5.47 7.70 17.70
C LEU A 21 4.86 6.42 17.11
N SER A 22 4.44 6.47 15.85
CA SER A 22 4.00 5.31 15.09
C SER A 22 4.89 5.07 13.87
N LEU A 23 5.07 3.82 13.50
CA LEU A 23 5.64 3.44 12.21
C LEU A 23 4.47 3.15 11.27
N ASP A 24 4.49 3.72 10.07
CA ASP A 24 3.66 3.22 8.97
C ASP A 24 4.38 2.01 8.38
N ASP A 25 3.80 0.82 8.58
CA ASP A 25 4.39 -0.45 8.13
C ASP A 25 4.34 -0.60 6.60
N HIS A 26 3.70 0.33 5.89
CA HIS A 26 3.63 0.35 4.44
C HIS A 26 4.73 1.24 3.85
N HIS A 27 5.40 0.71 2.83
CA HIS A 27 6.17 1.53 1.91
C HIS A 27 5.20 2.25 0.98
N ARG A 28 5.45 3.51 0.64
CA ARG A 28 4.66 4.29 -0.31
C ARG A 28 5.43 4.58 -1.58
N ALA A 29 4.78 4.60 -2.73
CA ALA A 29 5.48 4.82 -4.00
C ALA A 29 4.60 5.48 -5.06
N LEU A 30 5.26 6.01 -6.10
CA LEU A 30 4.58 6.30 -7.36
C LEU A 30 4.29 4.98 -8.10
N PRO A 31 3.07 4.80 -8.65
CA PRO A 31 2.77 3.63 -9.48
C PRO A 31 3.61 3.60 -10.75
N GLY A 32 4.24 2.46 -11.06
CA GLY A 32 4.81 2.17 -12.38
C GLY A 32 6.27 2.53 -12.61
N GLU A 33 7.03 2.93 -11.59
CA GLU A 33 8.48 3.19 -11.73
C GLU A 33 9.33 2.05 -11.16
N GLU A 34 10.28 1.54 -11.96
CA GLU A 34 11.06 0.33 -11.63
C GLU A 34 12.32 0.61 -10.80
N ASP A 35 12.90 1.81 -10.89
CA ASP A 35 14.12 2.19 -10.18
C ASP A 35 13.79 3.15 -9.03
N GLN A 36 13.88 2.65 -7.79
CA GLN A 36 13.44 3.38 -6.60
C GLN A 36 14.46 3.28 -5.46
N VAL A 37 14.61 4.36 -4.69
CA VAL A 37 15.41 4.39 -3.45
C VAL A 37 14.55 4.66 -2.23
N HIS A 38 14.92 4.06 -1.08
CA HIS A 38 14.19 4.21 0.18
C HIS A 38 14.55 5.49 0.92
N THR A 39 13.53 6.20 1.38
CA THR A 39 13.67 7.36 2.29
C THR A 39 12.64 7.29 3.42
N ILE A 40 12.97 7.88 4.58
CA ILE A 40 12.11 7.92 5.77
C ILE A 40 11.55 9.33 5.94
N HIS A 41 10.23 9.44 5.98
CA HIS A 41 9.53 10.72 6.11
C HIS A 41 8.75 10.83 7.41
N PRO A 42 9.08 11.83 8.27
CA PRO A 42 8.28 12.16 9.44
C PRO A 42 7.02 12.93 9.03
N ARG A 43 5.86 12.53 9.56
CA ARG A 43 4.57 13.20 9.34
C ARG A 43 3.85 13.42 10.66
N LEU A 44 3.24 14.60 10.82
CA LEU A 44 2.29 14.86 11.91
C LEU A 44 0.93 14.27 11.56
N VAL A 45 0.39 13.42 12.43
CA VAL A 45 -0.88 12.73 12.25
C VAL A 45 -1.79 12.93 13.46
N GLY A 46 -3.11 12.81 13.26
CA GLY A 46 -4.05 12.71 14.37
C GLY A 46 -4.10 11.26 14.87
N THR A 47 -3.61 11.03 16.07
CA THR A 47 -3.67 9.73 16.76
C THR A 47 -4.90 9.66 17.65
N VAL A 48 -5.47 8.47 17.74
CA VAL A 48 -6.61 8.16 18.59
C VAL A 48 -6.05 7.54 19.87
N SER A 49 -6.13 8.28 20.98
CA SER A 49 -5.74 7.76 22.29
C SER A 49 -6.90 6.96 22.89
N GLY A 50 -6.96 5.66 22.61
CA GLY A 50 -7.90 4.74 23.27
C GLY A 50 -8.41 3.60 22.38
N LEU A 51 -8.67 2.45 22.99
CA LEU A 51 -9.42 1.35 22.38
C LEU A 51 -10.92 1.59 22.58
N GLY A 52 -11.57 2.26 21.62
CA GLY A 52 -12.95 1.97 21.24
C GLY A 52 -14.06 2.71 21.98
N THR A 53 -14.05 4.05 22.02
CA THR A 53 -15.31 4.80 22.19
C THR A 53 -15.35 6.13 21.40
N PRO A 54 -16.52 6.54 20.86
CA PRO A 54 -16.69 7.62 19.88
C PRO A 54 -16.42 9.05 20.38
N ALA A 55 -15.86 9.21 21.58
CA ALA A 55 -15.44 10.48 22.16
C ALA A 55 -13.91 10.52 22.32
N GLU A 56 -13.18 10.11 21.29
CA GLU A 56 -11.72 10.10 21.30
C GLU A 56 -11.17 11.45 20.80
N SER A 57 -10.45 12.16 21.67
CA SER A 57 -9.72 13.36 21.28
C SER A 57 -8.57 12.97 20.36
N LYS A 58 -8.59 13.44 19.11
CA LYS A 58 -7.44 13.35 18.21
C LYS A 58 -6.26 14.10 18.83
N GLN A 59 -5.19 13.40 19.18
CA GLN A 59 -3.95 14.01 19.66
C GLN A 59 -2.91 14.03 18.53
N PRO A 60 -2.07 15.07 18.42
CA PRO A 60 -0.99 15.07 17.46
C PRO A 60 0.02 13.96 17.79
N GLY A 61 0.38 13.16 16.80
CA GLY A 61 1.44 12.16 16.87
C GLY A 61 2.41 12.31 15.70
N LEU A 62 3.58 11.69 15.84
CA LEU A 62 4.57 11.58 14.77
C LEU A 62 4.48 10.19 14.14
N MET A 63 4.30 10.13 12.83
CA MET A 63 4.37 8.90 12.06
C MET A 63 5.63 8.93 11.19
N LEU A 64 6.40 7.83 11.19
CA LEU A 64 7.51 7.62 10.28
C LEU A 64 7.05 6.70 9.16
N THR A 65 7.15 7.15 7.92
CA THR A 65 6.74 6.37 6.74
C THR A 65 7.94 6.15 5.83
N GLN A 66 8.02 4.96 5.25
CA GLN A 66 9.00 4.69 4.20
C GLN A 66 8.42 5.05 2.83
N VAL A 67 9.12 5.87 2.06
CA VAL A 67 8.70 6.29 0.72
C VAL A 67 9.78 5.89 -0.27
N TYR A 68 9.34 5.37 -1.41
CA TYR A 68 10.16 5.14 -2.57
C TYR A 68 10.13 6.36 -3.48
N VAL A 69 11.31 6.86 -3.83
CA VAL A 69 11.46 7.99 -4.76
C VAL A 69 12.15 7.54 -6.05
N PRO A 70 11.79 8.12 -7.21
CA PRO A 70 12.40 7.82 -8.50
C PRO A 70 13.93 7.92 -8.48
N PHE A 71 14.61 7.01 -9.17
CA PHE A 71 16.04 7.11 -9.44
C PHE A 71 16.36 6.59 -10.85
N PRO A 72 17.24 7.22 -11.65
CA PRO A 72 17.83 8.54 -11.42
C PRO A 72 16.78 9.65 -11.65
N ALA A 73 16.62 10.52 -10.66
CA ALA A 73 15.81 11.74 -10.74
C ALA A 73 16.56 12.89 -10.06
N GLU A 74 16.20 14.13 -10.39
CA GLU A 74 16.79 15.32 -9.76
C GLU A 74 16.41 15.39 -8.27
N GLU A 75 17.27 15.97 -7.42
CA GLU A 75 17.05 16.05 -5.97
C GLU A 75 15.70 16.73 -5.62
N GLU A 76 15.30 17.74 -6.39
CA GLU A 76 14.02 18.44 -6.20
C GLU A 76 12.82 17.53 -6.47
N GLU A 77 12.91 16.65 -7.45
CA GLU A 77 11.86 15.69 -7.80
C GLU A 77 11.73 14.61 -6.73
N GLN A 78 12.88 14.08 -6.27
CA GLN A 78 12.92 13.16 -5.14
C GLN A 78 12.33 13.78 -3.87
N ALA A 79 12.69 15.04 -3.57
CA ALA A 79 12.15 15.79 -2.44
C ALA A 79 10.65 16.05 -2.55
N ALA A 80 10.15 16.34 -3.76
CA ALA A 80 8.73 16.53 -4.00
C ALA A 80 7.95 15.24 -3.70
N VAL A 81 8.38 14.10 -4.26
CA VAL A 81 7.73 12.79 -4.04
C VAL A 81 7.76 12.39 -2.57
N ALA A 82 8.91 12.55 -1.93
CA ALA A 82 9.13 12.33 -0.49
C ALA A 82 8.10 13.01 0.44
N THR A 83 7.56 14.17 0.02
CA THR A 83 6.64 14.97 0.84
C THR A 83 5.16 14.76 0.51
N ARG A 84 4.85 13.95 -0.51
CA ARG A 84 3.47 13.65 -0.90
C ARG A 84 2.77 12.80 0.15
N ASP A 85 1.58 13.24 0.52
CA ASP A 85 0.76 12.58 1.54
C ASP A 85 -0.35 11.70 0.95
N ASP A 86 -0.52 11.76 -0.37
CA ASP A 86 -1.48 11.03 -1.20
C ASP A 86 -0.88 9.79 -1.87
N LEU A 87 0.40 9.50 -1.63
CA LEU A 87 1.03 8.30 -2.19
C LEU A 87 0.37 7.04 -1.62
N PRO A 88 -0.08 6.12 -2.47
CA PRO A 88 -0.62 4.85 -2.02
C PRO A 88 0.50 3.97 -1.46
N ALA A 89 0.12 2.89 -0.77
CA ALA A 89 1.09 1.84 -0.42
C ALA A 89 1.77 1.29 -1.69
N TYR A 90 2.90 0.60 -1.57
CA TYR A 90 3.60 0.02 -2.72
C TYR A 90 3.00 -1.33 -3.10
N ASP A 91 2.77 -2.16 -2.09
CA ASP A 91 2.20 -3.50 -2.23
C ASP A 91 0.73 -3.45 -2.66
N GLU A 92 0.35 -4.25 -3.67
CA GLU A 92 -1.01 -4.23 -4.23
C GLU A 92 -2.10 -4.59 -3.22
N PHE A 93 -1.81 -5.51 -2.28
CA PHE A 93 -2.76 -5.85 -1.21
C PHE A 93 -2.93 -4.69 -0.24
N ALA A 94 -1.82 -4.11 0.23
CA ALA A 94 -1.87 -2.93 1.10
C ALA A 94 -2.56 -1.73 0.43
N ARG A 95 -2.37 -1.54 -0.88
CA ARG A 95 -3.05 -0.49 -1.65
C ARG A 95 -4.54 -0.72 -1.75
N ALA A 96 -4.96 -1.94 -2.07
CA ALA A 96 -6.37 -2.29 -2.14
C ALA A 96 -7.07 -1.98 -0.81
N ALA A 97 -6.47 -2.40 0.32
CA ALA A 97 -6.98 -2.08 1.65
C ALA A 97 -7.03 -0.56 1.88
N HIS A 98 -5.95 0.16 1.58
CA HIS A 98 -5.87 1.62 1.73
C HIS A 98 -7.01 2.36 1.02
N TYR A 99 -7.25 2.05 -0.25
CA TYR A 99 -8.31 2.70 -1.03
C TYR A 99 -9.71 2.34 -0.51
N LEU A 100 -9.94 1.06 -0.21
CA LEU A 100 -11.26 0.60 0.27
C LEU A 100 -11.63 1.19 1.64
N GLU A 101 -10.68 1.30 2.56
CA GLU A 101 -10.89 1.93 3.88
C GLU A 101 -11.25 3.43 3.78
N ARG A 102 -10.80 4.09 2.71
CA ARG A 102 -11.08 5.50 2.43
C ARG A 102 -12.34 5.71 1.60
N GLY A 103 -13.01 4.63 1.21
CA GLY A 103 -14.18 4.67 0.34
C GLY A 103 -13.86 4.95 -1.13
N GLU A 104 -12.60 4.86 -1.53
CA GLU A 104 -12.14 5.03 -2.91
C GLU A 104 -12.33 3.70 -3.66
N LEU A 105 -13.59 3.41 -4.00
CA LEU A 105 -14.03 2.09 -4.46
C LEU A 105 -13.44 1.68 -5.81
N SER A 106 -13.42 2.58 -6.80
CA SER A 106 -12.87 2.27 -8.12
C SER A 106 -11.41 1.78 -8.06
N PRO A 107 -10.44 2.55 -7.54
CA PRO A 107 -9.04 2.11 -7.46
C PRO A 107 -8.86 0.92 -6.50
N GLY A 108 -9.58 0.88 -5.37
CA GLY A 108 -9.51 -0.24 -4.44
C GLY A 108 -9.94 -1.58 -5.06
N LEU A 109 -10.98 -1.57 -5.89
CA LEU A 109 -11.42 -2.75 -6.63
C LEU A 109 -10.45 -3.12 -7.77
N LYS A 110 -9.78 -2.16 -8.43
CA LYS A 110 -8.73 -2.46 -9.43
C LYS A 110 -7.59 -3.23 -8.79
N ASP A 111 -7.11 -2.75 -7.65
CA ASP A 111 -5.99 -3.36 -6.93
C ASP A 111 -6.37 -4.73 -6.36
N ALA A 112 -7.59 -4.87 -5.82
CA ALA A 112 -8.10 -6.16 -5.38
C ALA A 112 -8.19 -7.20 -6.53
N ALA A 113 -8.55 -6.77 -7.74
CA ALA A 113 -8.53 -7.65 -8.91
C ALA A 113 -7.10 -8.05 -9.29
N GLY A 114 -6.11 -7.15 -9.16
CA GLY A 114 -4.68 -7.46 -9.35
C GLY A 114 -4.19 -8.54 -8.39
N VAL A 115 -4.48 -8.40 -7.10
CA VAL A 115 -4.16 -9.40 -6.07
C VAL A 115 -4.77 -10.76 -6.39
N LEU A 116 -6.02 -10.80 -6.85
CA LEU A 116 -6.67 -12.06 -7.24
C LEU A 116 -5.99 -12.70 -8.46
N ASP A 117 -5.61 -11.92 -9.46
CA ASP A 117 -4.88 -12.43 -10.63
C ASP A 117 -3.51 -12.99 -10.23
N GLU A 118 -2.79 -12.32 -9.32
CA GLU A 118 -1.51 -12.79 -8.79
C GLU A 118 -1.65 -14.10 -8.00
N VAL A 119 -2.66 -14.21 -7.14
CA VAL A 119 -2.98 -15.46 -6.45
C VAL A 119 -3.32 -16.57 -7.45
N ALA A 120 -4.12 -16.28 -8.47
CA ALA A 120 -4.45 -17.26 -9.51
C ALA A 120 -3.21 -17.72 -10.28
N ARG A 121 -2.28 -16.80 -10.58
CA ARG A 121 -1.00 -17.10 -11.22
C ARG A 121 -0.16 -18.04 -10.37
N LEU A 122 0.08 -17.69 -9.09
CA LEU A 122 0.87 -18.51 -8.17
C LEU A 122 0.27 -19.90 -7.97
N VAL A 123 -1.06 -20.00 -7.80
CA VAL A 123 -1.76 -21.30 -7.71
C VAL A 123 -1.60 -22.09 -9.01
N GLY A 124 -1.69 -21.43 -10.16
CA GLY A 124 -1.49 -22.04 -11.47
C GLY A 124 -0.07 -22.57 -11.69
N GLU A 125 0.95 -21.84 -11.23
CA GLU A 125 2.36 -22.26 -11.28
C GLU A 125 2.61 -23.50 -10.42
N VAL A 126 2.15 -23.48 -9.16
CA VAL A 126 2.23 -24.67 -8.30
C VAL A 126 1.50 -25.86 -8.93
N ALA A 127 0.35 -25.62 -9.55
CA ALA A 127 -0.40 -26.67 -10.22
C ALA A 127 0.29 -27.20 -11.50
N ALA A 128 1.13 -26.39 -12.16
CA ALA A 128 1.91 -26.80 -13.32
C ALA A 128 3.06 -27.74 -12.93
N ASP A 129 3.61 -27.58 -11.72
CA ASP A 129 4.65 -28.44 -11.16
C ASP A 129 4.13 -29.81 -10.68
N CYS A 130 2.81 -29.95 -10.45
CA CYS A 130 2.16 -31.22 -10.19
C CYS A 130 2.09 -32.09 -11.46
N THR A 131 2.45 -33.37 -11.35
CA THR A 131 2.36 -34.34 -12.47
C THR A 131 0.94 -34.43 -13.03
N GLU A 132 0.79 -34.73 -14.32
CA GLU A 132 -0.52 -34.80 -15.02
C GLU A 132 -1.52 -35.80 -14.43
N HIS A 133 -1.12 -36.66 -13.49
CA HIS A 133 -1.97 -37.65 -12.81
C HIS A 133 -2.21 -37.34 -11.34
N ASP A 134 -1.83 -36.14 -10.91
CA ASP A 134 -2.06 -35.65 -9.56
C ASP A 134 -3.45 -34.99 -9.47
N GLU A 135 -4.37 -35.61 -8.73
CA GLU A 135 -5.70 -35.03 -8.47
C GLU A 135 -5.58 -33.65 -7.82
N ASP A 136 -4.55 -33.42 -7.01
CA ASP A 136 -4.27 -32.14 -6.37
C ASP A 136 -3.93 -31.06 -7.41
N GLY A 137 -3.07 -31.41 -8.39
CA GLY A 137 -2.74 -30.52 -9.51
C GLY A 137 -3.95 -30.19 -10.38
N SER A 138 -4.86 -31.13 -10.59
CA SER A 138 -6.11 -30.87 -11.33
C SER A 138 -7.04 -29.91 -10.57
N THR A 139 -7.14 -30.07 -9.26
CA THR A 139 -7.95 -29.22 -8.37
C THR A 139 -7.41 -27.80 -8.32
N LEU A 140 -6.10 -27.64 -8.15
CA LEU A 140 -5.44 -26.33 -8.13
C LEU A 140 -5.63 -25.58 -9.46
N ARG A 141 -5.58 -26.25 -10.62
CA ARG A 141 -5.88 -25.63 -11.93
C ARG A 141 -7.32 -25.14 -12.04
N VAL A 142 -8.27 -25.87 -11.47
CA VAL A 142 -9.69 -25.44 -11.43
C VAL A 142 -9.84 -24.24 -10.53
N GLU A 143 -9.24 -24.24 -9.34
CA GLU A 143 -9.31 -23.12 -8.42
C GLU A 143 -8.61 -21.87 -8.98
N ALA A 144 -7.44 -22.00 -9.60
CA ALA A 144 -6.78 -20.88 -10.31
C ALA A 144 -7.73 -20.22 -11.33
N LYS A 145 -8.41 -21.02 -12.16
CA LYS A 145 -9.42 -20.50 -13.12
C LYS A 145 -10.60 -19.80 -12.45
N ARG A 146 -11.08 -20.34 -11.32
CA ARG A 146 -12.19 -19.71 -10.57
C ARG A 146 -11.76 -18.37 -9.98
N ILE A 147 -10.52 -18.26 -9.50
CA ILE A 147 -9.95 -17.03 -8.97
C ILE A 147 -9.75 -16.01 -10.09
N THR A 148 -9.22 -16.41 -11.26
CA THR A 148 -9.15 -15.52 -12.44
C THR A 148 -10.52 -14.98 -12.82
N HIS A 149 -11.55 -15.83 -12.85
CA HIS A 149 -12.90 -15.37 -13.16
C HIS A 149 -13.47 -14.42 -12.09
N ALA A 150 -13.12 -14.61 -10.82
CA ALA A 150 -13.45 -13.67 -9.77
C ALA A 150 -12.75 -12.31 -9.98
N ALA A 151 -11.47 -12.31 -10.35
CA ALA A 151 -10.70 -11.11 -10.67
C ALA A 151 -11.34 -10.32 -11.83
N GLU A 152 -11.74 -10.99 -12.91
CA GLU A 152 -12.44 -10.38 -14.04
C GLU A 152 -13.74 -9.69 -13.61
N ARG A 153 -14.53 -10.33 -12.74
CA ARG A 153 -15.78 -9.77 -12.23
C ARG A 153 -15.54 -8.55 -11.35
N VAL A 154 -14.52 -8.59 -10.49
CA VAL A 154 -14.14 -7.45 -9.63
C VAL A 154 -13.64 -6.28 -10.49
N ARG A 155 -12.82 -6.56 -11.52
CA ARG A 155 -12.35 -5.55 -12.48
C ARG A 155 -13.50 -4.91 -13.25
N LYS A 156 -14.50 -5.70 -13.66
CA LYS A 156 -15.72 -5.17 -14.28
C LYS A 156 -16.50 -4.26 -13.33
N LEU A 157 -16.68 -4.68 -12.07
CA LEU A 157 -17.35 -3.85 -11.05
C LEU A 157 -16.61 -2.53 -10.81
N SER A 158 -15.28 -2.54 -10.78
CA SER A 158 -14.49 -1.32 -10.69
C SER A 158 -14.81 -0.35 -11.83
N GLY A 159 -14.88 -0.83 -13.08
CA GLY A 159 -15.24 0.02 -14.22
C GLY A 159 -16.68 0.53 -14.17
N GLU A 160 -17.62 -0.23 -13.62
CA GLU A 160 -19.00 0.21 -13.40
C GLU A 160 -19.09 1.31 -12.33
N VAL A 161 -18.30 1.21 -11.26
CA VAL A 161 -18.20 2.24 -10.21
C VAL A 161 -17.59 3.52 -10.76
N GLU A 162 -16.48 3.43 -11.50
CA GLU A 162 -15.83 4.58 -12.15
C GLU A 162 -16.76 5.32 -13.12
N ALA A 163 -17.65 4.60 -13.80
CA ALA A 163 -18.62 5.21 -14.70
C ALA A 163 -19.80 5.90 -13.99
N ALA A 164 -19.97 5.67 -12.68
CA ALA A 164 -21.05 6.22 -11.87
C ALA A 164 -20.60 7.42 -11.00
N GLU A 165 -19.29 7.65 -10.89
CA GLU A 165 -18.65 8.80 -10.24
C GLU A 165 -18.59 10.03 -11.16
#